data_AF-A0A8C6LLD1-F1
#
_entry.id   AF-A0A8C6LLD1-F1
#
_cell.length_a   1.000
_cell.length_b   1.000
_cell.length_c   1.000
_cell.angle_alpha   90.00
_cell.angle_beta   90.00
_cell.angle_gamma   90.00
#
_symmetry.space_group_name_H-M   'P 1'
#
loop_
_entity.id
_entity.type
_entity.pdbx_description
1 polymer ?
#
loop_
_entity_poly.entity_id
_entity_poly.type
_entity_poly.pdbx_seq_one_letter_code
_entity_poly.pdbx_strand_id
1 'polypeptide(L)'
;FGSLCPLQYVLDGFPVTLSQAKLMESESIIPLIVVELELDEVEVNKRRLEDSAIPHLKNDGSEILHNSSDYFKEEVEHVRRYYQEQHQNWFIFNGSKNKWWIFTNILKEVCISVKRMQSYTERTQSGRAACISRLCITPKQLACQLGEFGQYCPVCLALHQHLVDLSDDTALTHAAEYRTHYYKLCDQNHLQKFLSTPDQFVAPNCPHTLPQPHLLPRKLTEAQVKAKFPQQAEMQGFCPVTYKDGKQRYEALIQGSLEYAVEYKERIYICESKQKQDTFMRIPETYWDQKLPVKVPPVCEPVSLTSLPNMGYLEQGVARPLIKAMTAAGIFKPKFPFLSIQRSAEIYVAYHLKAFNPKSPEHVRQMYKRKLALFEEDCALIPYLSSEMRGAYKPPGERSKDFEAKLNRFLALEALGPQIDL
;
A
#
# COMPACT_ATOMS: atom_id res chain seq x y z
N PHE A 1 -38.30 29.55 -35.45
CA PHE A 1 -37.73 30.91 -35.42
C PHE A 1 -36.41 30.84 -34.67
N GLY A 2 -35.36 31.42 -35.26
CA GLY A 2 -33.98 30.89 -35.22
C GLY A 2 -33.34 30.76 -33.85
N SER A 3 -32.86 29.55 -33.53
CA SER A 3 -31.81 29.39 -32.53
C SER A 3 -30.50 29.73 -33.23
N LEU A 4 -29.88 30.86 -32.86
CA LEU A 4 -28.49 31.10 -33.19
C LEU A 4 -27.69 29.85 -32.80
N CYS A 5 -27.16 29.11 -33.77
CA CYS A 5 -25.97 28.30 -33.49
C CYS A 5 -24.92 29.34 -33.08
N PRO A 6 -24.44 29.38 -31.83
CA PRO A 6 -23.30 30.21 -31.53
C PRO A 6 -22.18 29.80 -32.50
N LEU A 7 -21.46 30.79 -33.02
CA LEU A 7 -20.26 30.56 -33.84
C LEU A 7 -19.38 29.57 -33.09
N GLN A 8 -19.31 28.33 -33.58
CA GLN A 8 -18.43 27.32 -33.04
C GLN A 8 -17.06 27.56 -33.67
N TYR A 9 -16.06 27.80 -32.82
CA TYR A 9 -14.69 28.02 -33.23
C TYR A 9 -13.83 26.85 -32.79
N VAL A 10 -12.79 26.58 -33.56
CA VAL A 10 -11.71 25.67 -33.18
C VAL A 10 -10.49 26.54 -32.90
N LEU A 11 -9.93 26.40 -31.72
CA LEU A 11 -8.66 27.04 -31.36
C LEU A 11 -7.56 26.03 -31.68
N ASP A 12 -6.73 26.36 -32.65
CA ASP A 12 -5.57 25.55 -33.02
C ASP A 12 -4.31 26.19 -32.43
N GLY A 13 -3.56 25.42 -31.64
CA GLY A 13 -2.35 25.90 -30.96
C GLY A 13 -2.59 26.92 -29.84
N PHE A 14 -3.78 27.00 -29.24
CA PHE A 14 -4.07 27.87 -28.10
C PHE A 14 -5.14 27.24 -27.18
N PRO A 15 -5.00 27.31 -25.83
CA PRO A 15 -3.92 27.94 -25.07
C PRO A 15 -2.65 27.09 -25.03
N VAL A 16 -1.49 27.75 -24.96
CA VAL A 16 -0.16 27.11 -24.86
C VAL A 16 0.37 27.12 -23.43
N THR A 17 -0.04 28.08 -22.61
CA THR A 17 0.40 28.21 -21.21
C THR A 17 -0.78 28.20 -20.24
N LEU A 18 -0.50 27.85 -18.98
CA LEU A 18 -1.52 27.84 -17.92
C LEU A 18 -2.16 29.21 -17.70
N SER A 19 -1.39 30.29 -17.83
CA SER A 19 -1.89 31.66 -17.69
C SER A 19 -2.92 32.01 -18.76
N GLN A 20 -2.71 31.55 -20.00
CA GLN A 20 -3.67 31.73 -21.08
C GLN A 20 -4.95 30.92 -20.82
N ALA A 21 -4.83 29.67 -20.38
CA ALA A 21 -5.98 28.84 -20.04
C ALA A 21 -6.86 29.48 -18.93
N LYS A 22 -6.23 30.02 -17.88
CA LYS A 22 -6.94 30.74 -16.80
C LYS A 22 -7.61 32.03 -17.28
N LEU A 23 -6.96 32.77 -18.18
CA LEU A 23 -7.54 33.99 -18.76
C LEU A 23 -8.76 33.67 -19.63
N MET A 24 -8.72 32.57 -20.39
CA MET A 24 -9.88 32.12 -21.14
C MET A 24 -11.05 31.81 -20.21
N GLU A 25 -10.81 31.11 -19.10
CA GLU A 25 -11.87 30.80 -18.13
C GLU A 25 -12.43 32.06 -17.45
N SER A 26 -11.59 33.06 -17.12
CA SER A 26 -12.09 34.32 -16.55
C SER A 26 -13.01 35.08 -17.50
N GLU A 27 -12.81 34.93 -18.81
CA GLU A 27 -13.68 35.47 -19.86
C GLU A 27 -14.82 34.50 -20.25
N SER A 28 -15.03 33.42 -19.48
CA SER A 28 -16.04 32.39 -19.74
C SER A 28 -15.89 31.66 -21.08
N ILE A 29 -14.66 31.58 -21.60
CA ILE A 29 -14.29 30.87 -22.82
C ILE A 29 -13.79 29.47 -22.43
N ILE A 30 -14.70 28.50 -22.31
CA ILE A 30 -14.35 27.12 -21.93
C ILE A 30 -14.51 26.22 -23.15
N PRO A 31 -13.42 25.60 -23.67
CA PRO A 31 -13.52 24.61 -24.73
C PRO A 31 -14.41 23.43 -24.32
N LEU A 32 -15.34 23.03 -25.18
CA LEU A 32 -16.16 21.84 -24.91
C LEU A 32 -15.31 20.56 -24.87
N ILE A 33 -14.29 20.51 -25.73
CA ILE A 33 -13.35 19.41 -25.87
C ILE A 33 -11.99 20.04 -26.17
N VAL A 34 -10.95 19.55 -25.51
CA VAL A 34 -9.56 19.79 -25.88
C VAL A 34 -8.98 18.49 -26.42
N VAL A 35 -8.38 18.55 -27.60
CA VAL A 35 -7.83 17.39 -28.29
C VAL A 35 -6.32 17.53 -28.36
N GLU A 36 -5.63 16.52 -27.88
CA GLU A 36 -4.18 16.39 -28.00
C GLU A 36 -3.84 15.24 -28.95
N LEU A 37 -2.98 15.53 -29.93
CA LEU A 37 -2.44 14.52 -30.84
C LEU A 37 -1.04 14.12 -30.36
N GLU A 38 -0.96 13.00 -29.68
CA GLU A 38 0.31 12.48 -29.17
C GLU A 38 1.11 11.82 -30.30
N LEU A 39 2.35 12.27 -30.46
CA LEU A 39 3.31 11.80 -31.45
C LEU A 39 4.68 11.63 -30.82
N ASP A 40 5.41 10.62 -31.28
CA ASP A 40 6.81 10.41 -30.89
C ASP A 40 7.71 11.52 -31.47
N GLU A 41 8.69 11.98 -30.69
CA GLU A 41 9.59 13.08 -31.09
C GLU A 41 10.33 12.78 -32.40
N VAL A 42 10.72 11.53 -32.64
CA VAL A 42 11.42 11.12 -33.86
C VAL A 42 10.50 11.32 -35.07
N GLU A 43 9.24 10.94 -34.94
CA GLU A 43 8.23 11.10 -35.99
C GLU A 43 7.87 12.58 -36.22
N VAL A 44 7.77 13.39 -35.15
CA VAL A 44 7.58 14.85 -35.26
C VAL A 44 8.74 15.49 -36.03
N ASN A 45 9.98 15.14 -35.67
CA ASN A 45 11.18 15.65 -36.32
C ASN A 45 11.26 15.24 -37.80
N LYS A 46 10.91 14.00 -38.12
CA LYS A 46 10.84 13.51 -39.49
C LYS A 46 9.85 14.33 -40.34
N ARG A 47 8.60 14.48 -39.87
CA ARG A 47 7.57 15.25 -40.60
C ARG A 47 7.97 16.72 -40.77
N ARG A 48 8.58 17.30 -39.75
CA ARG A 48 9.10 18.68 -39.79
C ARG A 48 10.20 18.87 -40.84
N LEU A 49 11.11 17.90 -41.01
CA LEU A 49 12.13 17.93 -42.07
C LEU A 49 11.50 17.83 -43.46
N GLU A 50 10.50 16.96 -43.63
CA GLU A 50 9.72 16.84 -44.88
C GLU A 50 9.00 18.15 -45.23
N ASP A 51 8.42 18.83 -44.24
CA ASP A 51 7.74 20.13 -44.42
C ASP A 51 8.73 21.29 -44.73
N SER A 52 9.95 21.25 -44.17
CA SER A 52 10.98 22.28 -44.41
C SER A 52 11.48 22.33 -45.87
N ALA A 53 11.25 21.25 -46.63
CA ALA A 53 11.50 21.21 -48.07
C ALA A 53 10.48 22.02 -48.88
N ILE A 54 9.36 22.46 -48.27
CA ILE A 54 8.33 23.27 -48.90
C ILE A 54 8.70 24.76 -48.77
N PRO A 55 8.85 25.51 -49.89
CA PRO A 55 9.40 26.87 -49.89
C PRO A 55 8.71 27.90 -48.99
N HIS A 56 7.44 27.68 -48.67
CA HIS A 56 6.60 28.60 -47.87
C HIS A 56 6.53 28.25 -46.37
N LEU A 57 7.22 27.20 -45.92
CA LEU A 57 7.20 26.68 -44.54
C LEU A 57 8.57 26.65 -43.86
N LYS A 58 9.57 27.39 -44.38
CA LYS A 58 10.91 27.44 -43.80
C LYS A 58 10.89 28.09 -42.41
N ASN A 59 11.20 27.29 -41.38
CA ASN A 59 11.42 27.74 -40.01
C ASN A 59 12.93 27.84 -39.68
N ASP A 60 13.28 28.81 -38.84
CA ASP A 60 14.65 29.14 -38.41
C ASP A 60 15.30 28.06 -37.51
N GLY A 61 16.55 27.69 -37.82
CA GLY A 61 17.58 27.08 -36.95
C GLY A 61 17.24 25.85 -36.06
N SER A 62 17.96 24.73 -36.23
CA SER A 62 17.73 23.47 -35.48
C SER A 62 17.86 23.55 -33.95
N GLU A 63 18.69 24.46 -33.40
CA GLU A 63 18.96 24.57 -31.95
C GLU A 63 17.88 25.36 -31.18
N ILE A 64 17.26 26.37 -31.79
CA ILE A 64 16.13 27.13 -31.20
C ILE A 64 14.89 26.21 -31.06
N LEU A 65 14.82 25.17 -31.89
CA LEU A 65 13.66 24.29 -32.03
C LEU A 65 13.62 23.14 -31.01
N HIS A 66 14.77 22.64 -30.53
CA HIS A 66 14.80 21.61 -29.47
C HIS A 66 14.35 22.22 -28.12
N ASN A 67 14.88 23.39 -27.78
CA ASN A 67 14.49 24.13 -26.57
C ASN A 67 13.00 24.52 -26.58
N SER A 68 12.44 24.81 -27.75
CA SER A 68 11.01 25.11 -27.94
C SER A 68 10.11 23.87 -27.74
N SER A 69 10.57 22.68 -28.18
CA SER A 69 9.84 21.43 -28.00
C SER A 69 9.77 21.00 -26.53
N ASP A 70 10.87 21.14 -25.79
CA ASP A 70 10.91 20.77 -24.37
C ASP A 70 10.06 21.71 -23.52
N TYR A 71 10.17 23.03 -23.78
CA TYR A 71 9.34 24.04 -23.13
C TYR A 71 7.85 23.85 -23.43
N PHE A 72 7.51 23.52 -24.68
CA PHE A 72 6.13 23.22 -25.07
C PHE A 72 5.57 22.00 -24.32
N LYS A 73 6.36 20.92 -24.19
CA LYS A 73 5.93 19.74 -23.45
C LYS A 73 5.64 20.03 -21.99
N GLU A 74 6.53 20.77 -21.32
CA GLU A 74 6.31 21.15 -19.92
C GLU A 74 5.05 22.00 -19.77
N GLU A 75 4.86 23.05 -20.57
CA GLU A 75 3.67 23.91 -20.48
C GLU A 75 2.37 23.16 -20.81
N VAL A 76 2.36 22.31 -21.84
CA VAL A 76 1.18 21.51 -22.21
C VAL A 76 0.80 20.53 -21.10
N GLU A 77 1.75 19.93 -20.38
CA GLU A 77 1.44 19.10 -19.22
C GLU A 77 0.70 19.88 -18.12
N HIS A 78 1.10 21.14 -17.86
CA HIS A 78 0.41 22.00 -16.90
C HIS A 78 -1.00 22.35 -17.35
N VAL A 79 -1.17 22.70 -18.63
CA VAL A 79 -2.48 23.00 -19.24
C VAL A 79 -3.37 21.76 -19.25
N ARG A 80 -2.83 20.59 -19.59
CA ARG A 80 -3.54 19.31 -19.57
C ARG A 80 -4.07 19.00 -18.19
N ARG A 81 -3.21 19.04 -17.16
CA ARG A 81 -3.61 18.82 -15.76
C ARG A 81 -4.72 19.77 -15.35
N TYR A 82 -4.59 21.05 -15.69
CA TYR A 82 -5.60 22.06 -15.41
C TYR A 82 -6.97 21.71 -16.00
N TYR A 83 -7.05 21.48 -17.32
CA TYR A 83 -8.32 21.15 -17.99
C TYR A 83 -8.89 19.80 -17.53
N GLN A 84 -8.02 18.83 -17.25
CA GLN A 84 -8.45 17.52 -16.77
C GLN A 84 -9.03 17.60 -15.35
N GLU A 85 -8.42 18.37 -14.45
CA GLU A 85 -8.89 18.59 -13.08
C GLU A 85 -10.13 19.49 -13.02
N GLN A 86 -10.18 20.56 -13.82
CA GLN A 86 -11.27 21.54 -13.77
C GLN A 86 -12.48 21.14 -14.62
N HIS A 87 -12.31 20.50 -15.77
CA HIS A 87 -13.41 20.33 -16.73
C HIS A 87 -13.60 18.90 -17.25
N GLN A 88 -12.62 18.01 -17.04
CA GLN A 88 -12.65 16.62 -17.52
C GLN A 88 -12.93 16.50 -19.04
N ASN A 89 -12.37 17.45 -19.81
CA ASN A 89 -12.65 17.64 -21.23
C ASN A 89 -11.41 17.45 -22.12
N TRP A 90 -10.30 16.91 -21.60
CA TRP A 90 -9.07 16.68 -22.37
C TRP A 90 -9.01 15.25 -22.91
N PHE A 91 -8.74 15.10 -24.21
CA PHE A 91 -8.71 13.81 -24.89
C PHE A 91 -7.42 13.64 -25.69
N ILE A 92 -6.69 12.57 -25.39
CA ILE A 92 -5.43 12.23 -26.07
C ILE A 92 -5.72 11.20 -27.17
N PHE A 93 -5.25 11.49 -28.39
CA PHE A 93 -5.33 10.57 -29.53
C PHE A 93 -3.93 10.30 -30.09
N ASN A 94 -3.72 9.06 -30.54
CA ASN A 94 -2.47 8.68 -31.20
C ASN A 94 -2.38 9.32 -32.60
N GLY A 95 -1.48 10.29 -32.75
CA GLY A 95 -1.26 11.03 -34.00
C GLY A 95 -0.50 10.25 -35.08
N SER A 96 0.03 9.05 -34.77
CA SER A 96 0.67 8.15 -35.75
C SER A 96 -0.35 7.35 -36.56
N LYS A 97 -1.64 7.39 -36.20
CA LYS A 97 -2.73 6.79 -36.98
C LYS A 97 -3.00 7.61 -38.25
N ASN A 98 -3.68 6.98 -39.22
CA ASN A 98 -4.06 7.67 -40.44
C ASN A 98 -5.10 8.79 -40.17
N LYS A 99 -5.13 9.80 -41.05
CA LYS A 99 -5.97 11.00 -40.92
C LYS A 99 -7.46 10.66 -40.75
N TRP A 100 -7.97 9.65 -41.47
CA TRP A 100 -9.37 9.22 -41.38
C TRP A 100 -9.73 8.66 -40.01
N TRP A 101 -8.85 7.85 -39.42
CA TRP A 101 -9.04 7.31 -38.09
C TRP A 101 -9.07 8.42 -37.04
N ILE A 102 -8.11 9.35 -37.10
CA ILE A 102 -8.04 10.50 -36.17
C ILE A 102 -9.33 11.34 -36.30
N PHE A 103 -9.69 11.72 -37.52
CA PHE A 103 -10.90 12.50 -37.81
C PHE A 103 -12.16 11.82 -37.28
N THR A 104 -12.35 10.52 -37.58
CA THR A 104 -13.56 9.79 -37.20
C THR A 104 -13.71 9.68 -35.67
N ASN A 105 -12.61 9.45 -34.95
CA ASN A 105 -12.67 9.32 -33.50
C ASN A 105 -12.84 10.67 -32.79
N ILE A 106 -12.19 11.73 -33.26
CA ILE A 106 -12.43 13.09 -32.74
C ILE A 106 -13.88 13.49 -32.98
N LEU A 107 -14.39 13.28 -34.21
CA LEU A 107 -15.78 13.58 -34.56
C LEU A 107 -16.75 12.82 -33.66
N LYS A 108 -16.45 11.56 -33.32
CA LYS A 108 -17.25 10.77 -32.39
C LYS A 108 -17.30 11.41 -31.00
N GLU A 109 -16.18 11.85 -30.42
CA GLU A 109 -16.16 12.51 -29.10
C GLU A 109 -16.90 13.85 -29.11
N VAL A 110 -16.76 14.63 -30.20
CA VAL A 110 -17.52 15.87 -30.43
C VAL A 110 -19.02 15.58 -30.48
N CYS A 111 -19.43 14.61 -31.29
CA CYS A 111 -20.84 14.21 -31.40
C CYS A 111 -21.42 13.74 -30.06
N ILE A 112 -20.66 13.00 -29.25
CA ILE A 112 -21.11 12.58 -27.91
C ILE A 112 -21.34 13.80 -27.02
N SER A 113 -20.41 14.74 -26.99
CA SER A 113 -20.48 15.91 -26.11
C SER A 113 -21.60 16.86 -26.53
N VAL A 114 -21.78 17.11 -27.82
CA VAL A 114 -22.90 17.90 -28.36
C VAL A 114 -24.25 17.24 -28.06
N LYS A 115 -24.38 15.93 -28.25
CA LYS A 115 -25.63 15.20 -27.91
C LYS A 115 -25.97 15.30 -26.44
N ARG A 116 -24.97 15.23 -25.55
CA ARG A 116 -25.19 15.39 -24.10
C ARG A 116 -25.61 16.80 -23.75
N MET A 117 -24.99 17.82 -24.33
CA MET A 117 -25.38 19.23 -24.14
C MET A 117 -26.82 19.51 -24.61
N GLN A 118 -27.19 18.99 -25.78
CA GLN A 118 -28.56 19.09 -26.30
C GLN A 118 -29.56 18.38 -25.38
N SER A 119 -29.27 17.13 -25.00
CA SER A 119 -30.12 16.36 -24.09
C SER A 119 -30.26 17.03 -22.72
N TYR A 120 -29.18 17.61 -22.20
CA TYR A 120 -29.21 18.38 -20.97
C TYR A 120 -30.16 19.57 -21.10
N THR A 121 -29.97 20.40 -22.12
CA THR A 121 -30.78 21.60 -22.36
C THR A 121 -32.26 21.27 -22.53
N GLU A 122 -32.59 20.23 -23.30
CA GLU A 122 -33.97 19.76 -23.50
C GLU A 122 -34.62 19.31 -22.18
N ARG A 123 -33.88 18.52 -21.39
CA ARG A 123 -34.40 17.96 -20.13
C ARG A 123 -34.57 19.03 -19.06
N THR A 124 -33.61 19.92 -18.89
CA THR A 124 -33.69 20.99 -17.89
C THR A 124 -34.80 21.99 -18.22
N GLN A 125 -34.98 22.36 -19.50
CA GLN A 125 -36.12 23.18 -19.93
C GLN A 125 -37.47 22.51 -19.68
N SER A 126 -37.53 21.18 -19.75
CA SER A 126 -38.72 20.38 -19.44
C SER A 126 -38.89 20.08 -17.94
N GLY A 127 -38.03 20.65 -17.07
CA GLY A 127 -38.04 20.39 -15.62
C GLY A 127 -37.67 18.96 -15.23
N ARG A 128 -37.03 18.19 -16.11
CA ARG A 128 -36.60 16.80 -15.87
C ARG A 128 -35.15 16.75 -15.42
N ALA A 129 -34.79 15.68 -14.72
CA ALA A 129 -33.38 15.43 -14.38
C ALA A 129 -32.53 15.20 -15.63
N ALA A 130 -31.31 15.71 -15.60
CA ALA A 130 -30.39 15.70 -16.74
C ALA A 130 -29.00 15.22 -16.33
N CYS A 131 -28.34 14.45 -17.20
CA CYS A 131 -26.96 14.02 -16.97
C CYS A 131 -26.01 15.20 -17.21
N ILE A 132 -25.07 15.43 -16.28
CA ILE A 132 -24.11 16.54 -16.38
C ILE A 132 -22.75 16.13 -16.96
N SER A 133 -22.62 14.85 -17.32
CA SER A 133 -21.36 14.32 -17.81
C SER A 133 -20.96 14.98 -19.13
N ARG A 134 -19.72 15.48 -19.23
CA ARG A 134 -19.18 16.25 -20.38
C ARG A 134 -19.80 17.64 -20.60
N LEU A 135 -20.30 18.27 -19.53
CA LEU A 135 -20.73 19.68 -19.55
C LEU A 135 -19.69 20.65 -19.01
N CYS A 136 -18.45 20.19 -18.78
CA CYS A 136 -17.33 21.00 -18.26
C CYS A 136 -17.60 21.67 -16.90
N ILE A 137 -18.46 21.06 -16.07
CA ILE A 137 -18.79 21.55 -14.72
C ILE A 137 -17.54 21.44 -13.83
N THR A 138 -17.17 22.54 -13.19
CA THR A 138 -15.99 22.57 -12.32
C THR A 138 -16.24 21.89 -10.98
N PRO A 139 -15.21 21.32 -10.33
CA PRO A 139 -15.33 20.78 -8.98
C PRO A 139 -15.86 21.80 -7.98
N LYS A 140 -15.48 23.09 -8.15
CA LYS A 140 -15.97 24.20 -7.33
C LYS A 140 -17.47 24.43 -7.54
N GLN A 141 -17.93 24.51 -8.80
CA GLN A 141 -19.34 24.67 -9.12
C GLN A 141 -20.16 23.49 -8.60
N LEU A 142 -19.66 22.27 -8.79
CA LEU A 142 -20.26 21.05 -8.28
C LEU A 142 -20.44 21.14 -6.75
N ALA A 143 -19.38 21.45 -6.02
CA ALA A 143 -19.40 21.54 -4.56
C ALA A 143 -20.38 22.60 -4.02
N CYS A 144 -20.49 23.76 -4.69
CA CYS A 144 -21.40 24.83 -4.29
C CYS A 144 -22.88 24.48 -4.52
N GLN A 145 -23.19 23.55 -5.42
CA GLN A 145 -24.55 23.20 -5.82
C GLN A 145 -24.89 21.73 -5.54
N LEU A 146 -24.17 21.08 -4.63
CA LEU A 146 -24.55 19.73 -4.19
C LEU A 146 -25.94 19.75 -3.55
N GLY A 147 -26.74 18.76 -3.90
CA GLY A 147 -28.03 18.52 -3.24
C GLY A 147 -27.87 18.10 -1.78
N GLU A 148 -29.01 17.85 -1.13
CA GLU A 148 -29.11 17.46 0.28
C GLU A 148 -28.33 16.18 0.67
N PHE A 149 -27.98 15.34 -0.32
CA PHE A 149 -27.19 14.12 -0.10
C PHE A 149 -25.68 14.34 -0.21
N GLY A 150 -25.22 15.55 -0.57
CA GLY A 150 -23.81 15.86 -0.71
C GLY A 150 -23.10 14.93 -1.69
N GLN A 151 -22.10 14.20 -1.20
CA GLN A 151 -21.32 13.23 -1.98
C GLN A 151 -21.91 11.81 -1.98
N TYR A 152 -23.05 11.59 -1.33
CA TYR A 152 -23.67 10.27 -1.21
C TYR A 152 -24.66 10.00 -2.33
N CYS A 153 -24.70 8.75 -2.78
CA CYS A 153 -25.67 8.31 -3.79
C CYS A 153 -27.11 8.29 -3.22
N PRO A 154 -28.03 9.15 -3.68
CA PRO A 154 -29.40 9.19 -3.17
C PRO A 154 -30.19 7.92 -3.47
N VAL A 155 -29.93 7.28 -4.61
CA VAL A 155 -30.62 6.05 -5.02
C VAL A 155 -30.23 4.86 -4.12
N CYS A 156 -28.95 4.75 -3.73
CA CYS A 156 -28.49 3.73 -2.78
C CYS A 156 -29.15 3.88 -1.42
N LEU A 157 -29.25 5.12 -0.95
CA LEU A 157 -29.86 5.42 0.33
C LEU A 157 -31.36 5.14 0.31
N ALA A 158 -32.06 5.56 -0.75
CA ALA A 158 -33.49 5.37 -0.87
C ALA A 158 -33.91 3.90 -1.02
N LEU A 159 -33.19 3.10 -1.82
CA LEU A 159 -33.56 1.72 -2.10
C LEU A 159 -33.04 0.70 -1.08
N HIS A 160 -31.90 0.99 -0.45
CA HIS A 160 -31.17 0.01 0.35
C HIS A 160 -30.70 0.53 1.71
N GLN A 161 -30.93 1.82 2.03
CA GLN A 161 -30.35 2.47 3.21
C GLN A 161 -28.82 2.36 3.27
N HIS A 162 -28.17 2.30 2.11
CA HIS A 162 -26.73 2.18 1.98
C HIS A 162 -26.08 3.55 1.81
N LEU A 163 -25.12 3.87 2.69
CA LEU A 163 -24.28 5.07 2.60
C LEU A 163 -23.11 4.80 1.65
N VAL A 164 -23.29 5.13 0.38
CA VAL A 164 -22.22 5.04 -0.62
C VAL A 164 -21.63 6.43 -0.86
N ASP A 165 -20.48 6.68 -0.24
CA ASP A 165 -19.71 7.92 -0.38
C ASP A 165 -18.93 7.92 -1.71
N LEU A 166 -19.12 8.97 -2.51
CA LEU A 166 -18.47 9.19 -3.81
C LEU A 166 -17.50 10.37 -3.78
N SER A 167 -16.99 10.73 -2.59
CA SER A 167 -16.00 11.80 -2.41
C SER A 167 -14.68 11.52 -3.13
N ASP A 168 -14.25 10.25 -3.15
CA ASP A 168 -13.03 9.81 -3.82
C ASP A 168 -13.18 9.76 -5.37
N ASP A 169 -14.41 9.65 -5.87
CA ASP A 169 -14.68 9.65 -7.32
C ASP A 169 -14.83 11.07 -7.84
N THR A 170 -13.79 11.55 -8.53
CA THR A 170 -13.80 12.85 -9.18
C THR A 170 -14.59 12.83 -10.48
N ALA A 171 -14.80 11.67 -11.10
CA ALA A 171 -15.41 11.57 -12.42
C ALA A 171 -16.90 11.91 -12.38
N LEU A 172 -17.34 12.81 -13.26
CA LEU A 172 -18.75 13.18 -13.41
C LEU A 172 -19.48 12.30 -14.43
N THR A 173 -19.06 11.05 -14.58
CA THR A 173 -19.67 10.08 -15.51
C THR A 173 -21.10 9.74 -15.10
N HIS A 174 -21.32 9.54 -13.81
CA HIS A 174 -22.61 9.21 -13.21
C HIS A 174 -23.10 10.34 -12.32
N ALA A 175 -23.18 11.55 -12.86
CA ALA A 175 -23.73 12.70 -12.15
C ALA A 175 -24.92 13.28 -12.91
N ALA A 176 -25.88 13.81 -12.15
CA ALA A 176 -27.09 14.42 -12.69
C ALA A 176 -27.44 15.72 -11.97
N GLU A 177 -28.08 16.62 -12.70
CA GLU A 177 -28.74 17.80 -12.17
C GLU A 177 -30.24 17.56 -12.08
N TYR A 178 -30.83 17.97 -10.97
CA TYR A 178 -32.28 18.12 -10.84
C TYR A 178 -32.61 19.30 -9.94
N ARG A 179 -33.49 20.20 -10.41
CA ARG A 179 -33.91 21.41 -9.68
C ARG A 179 -32.71 22.22 -9.15
N THR A 180 -31.77 22.56 -10.03
CA THR A 180 -30.56 23.35 -9.75
C THR A 180 -29.59 22.76 -8.72
N HIS A 181 -29.73 21.47 -8.39
CA HIS A 181 -28.83 20.76 -7.50
C HIS A 181 -28.18 19.57 -8.21
N TYR A 182 -26.93 19.29 -7.90
CA TYR A 182 -26.18 18.16 -8.42
C TYR A 182 -26.20 16.98 -7.46
N TYR A 183 -26.28 15.80 -8.05
CA TYR A 183 -26.28 14.52 -7.36
C TYR A 183 -25.27 13.60 -8.03
N LYS A 184 -24.43 12.92 -7.23
CA LYS A 184 -23.56 11.84 -7.69
C LYS A 184 -24.24 10.49 -7.50
N LEU A 185 -24.08 9.60 -8.48
CA LEU A 185 -24.67 8.28 -8.50
C LEU A 185 -23.54 7.25 -8.60
N CYS A 186 -23.65 6.13 -7.90
CA CYS A 186 -22.54 5.17 -7.84
C CYS A 186 -22.34 4.37 -9.14
N ASP A 187 -23.36 4.27 -9.99
CA ASP A 187 -23.31 3.53 -11.25
C ASP A 187 -24.32 4.03 -12.28
N GLN A 188 -24.20 3.51 -13.50
CA GLN A 188 -25.08 3.83 -14.62
C GLN A 188 -26.54 3.43 -14.40
N ASN A 189 -26.82 2.34 -13.68
CA ASN A 189 -28.19 1.90 -13.42
C ASN A 189 -28.90 2.88 -12.48
N HIS A 190 -28.21 3.34 -11.44
CA HIS A 190 -28.70 4.38 -10.54
C HIS A 190 -28.86 5.72 -11.23
N LEU A 191 -27.96 6.09 -12.13
CA LEU A 191 -28.15 7.25 -12.99
C LEU A 191 -29.45 7.14 -13.80
N GLN A 192 -29.70 6.02 -14.47
CA GLN A 192 -30.93 5.87 -15.28
C GLN A 192 -32.19 5.92 -14.42
N LYS A 193 -32.21 5.25 -13.25
CA LYS A 193 -33.34 5.33 -12.30
C LYS A 193 -33.58 6.78 -11.83
N PHE A 194 -32.51 7.50 -11.51
CA PHE A 194 -32.61 8.90 -11.10
C PHE A 194 -33.14 9.78 -12.24
N LEU A 195 -32.67 9.57 -13.47
CA LEU A 195 -33.12 10.34 -14.65
C LEU A 195 -34.57 10.04 -15.05
N SER A 196 -35.10 8.84 -14.73
CA SER A 196 -36.50 8.49 -15.02
C SER A 196 -37.46 9.01 -13.97
N THR A 197 -37.10 8.93 -12.69
CA THR A 197 -37.99 9.25 -11.55
C THR A 197 -37.23 9.96 -10.43
N PRO A 198 -36.72 11.20 -10.67
CA PRO A 198 -35.85 11.89 -9.71
C PRO A 198 -36.57 12.26 -8.41
N ASP A 199 -37.87 12.59 -8.48
CA ASP A 199 -38.67 13.00 -7.33
C ASP A 199 -38.71 11.95 -6.21
N GLN A 200 -38.58 10.66 -6.52
CA GLN A 200 -38.58 9.59 -5.50
C GLN A 200 -37.28 9.55 -4.68
N PHE A 201 -36.23 10.21 -5.16
CA PHE A 201 -34.89 10.16 -4.59
C PHE A 201 -34.45 11.49 -3.99
N VAL A 202 -35.27 12.54 -4.07
CA VAL A 202 -34.99 13.87 -3.50
C VAL A 202 -36.16 14.34 -2.64
N ALA A 203 -35.90 15.26 -1.71
CA ALA A 203 -36.94 15.84 -0.89
C ALA A 203 -38.02 16.54 -1.74
N PRO A 204 -39.31 16.46 -1.33
CA PRO A 204 -39.80 15.87 -0.08
C PRO A 204 -40.18 14.38 -0.14
N ASN A 205 -40.12 13.72 -1.31
CA ASN A 205 -40.66 12.37 -1.46
C ASN A 205 -39.62 11.26 -1.24
N CYS A 206 -38.37 11.61 -0.91
CA CYS A 206 -37.34 10.64 -0.60
C CYS A 206 -37.70 9.85 0.68
N PRO A 207 -37.57 8.51 0.68
CA PRO A 207 -37.95 7.68 1.82
C PRO A 207 -37.00 7.84 3.01
N HIS A 208 -35.73 8.19 2.73
CA HIS A 208 -34.67 8.28 3.71
C HIS A 208 -33.83 9.53 3.42
N THR A 209 -33.70 10.40 4.42
CA THR A 209 -32.83 11.58 4.37
C THR A 209 -31.40 11.20 4.74
N LEU A 210 -30.42 11.97 4.27
CA LEU A 210 -29.04 11.80 4.71
C LEU A 210 -28.96 12.06 6.23
N PRO A 211 -28.32 11.15 7.01
CA PRO A 211 -28.09 11.40 8.43
C PRO A 211 -27.27 12.67 8.68
N GLN A 212 -27.40 13.24 9.87
CA GLN A 212 -26.57 14.40 10.25
C GLN A 212 -25.07 14.04 10.18
N PRO A 213 -24.17 15.01 9.92
CA PRO A 213 -22.75 14.73 9.70
C PRO A 213 -22.05 13.94 10.82
N HIS A 214 -22.47 14.12 12.08
CA HIS A 214 -21.92 13.38 13.23
C HIS A 214 -22.36 11.90 13.29
N LEU A 215 -23.39 11.53 12.53
CA LEU A 215 -23.90 10.18 12.35
C LEU A 215 -23.44 9.55 11.02
N LEU A 216 -22.52 10.20 10.29
CA LEU A 216 -21.92 9.62 9.10
C LEU A 216 -20.60 8.93 9.47
N PRO A 217 -20.32 7.74 8.94
CA PRO A 217 -19.07 7.05 9.19
C PRO A 217 -17.93 7.76 8.45
N ARG A 218 -16.74 7.80 9.07
CA ARG A 218 -15.55 8.47 8.52
C ARG A 218 -14.33 7.56 8.62
N LYS A 219 -13.58 7.40 7.53
CA LYS A 219 -12.29 6.70 7.54
C LYS A 219 -11.27 7.51 8.35
N LEU A 220 -10.51 6.83 9.21
CA LEU A 220 -9.43 7.44 9.98
C LEU A 220 -8.06 6.91 9.52
N THR A 221 -7.07 7.78 9.50
CA THR A 221 -5.66 7.39 9.35
C THR A 221 -5.08 6.97 10.69
N GLU A 222 -3.98 6.20 10.70
CA GLU A 222 -3.31 5.82 11.94
C GLU A 222 -2.92 7.02 12.82
N ALA A 223 -2.47 8.12 12.20
CA ALA A 223 -2.11 9.34 12.89
C ALA A 223 -3.33 9.97 13.60
N GLN A 224 -4.50 9.96 12.96
CA GLN A 224 -5.74 10.46 13.54
C GLN A 224 -6.23 9.58 14.69
N VAL A 225 -6.07 8.26 14.58
CA VAL A 225 -6.38 7.33 15.68
C VAL A 225 -5.46 7.60 16.88
N LYS A 226 -4.15 7.71 16.65
CA LYS A 226 -3.15 8.01 17.70
C LYS A 226 -3.42 9.38 18.37
N ALA A 227 -3.85 10.37 17.60
CA ALA A 227 -4.18 11.70 18.12
C ALA A 227 -5.42 11.72 19.04
N LYS A 228 -6.30 10.72 18.95
CA LYS A 228 -7.50 10.58 19.80
C LYS A 228 -7.22 9.88 21.13
N PHE A 229 -5.97 9.53 21.45
CA PHE A 229 -5.62 8.99 22.77
C PHE A 229 -6.05 9.97 23.90
N PRO A 230 -6.68 9.50 25.01
CA PRO A 230 -6.78 8.12 25.50
C PRO A 230 -8.03 7.35 25.07
N GLN A 231 -8.78 7.84 24.07
CA GLN A 231 -9.96 7.13 23.57
C GLN A 231 -9.57 5.74 23.05
N GLN A 232 -10.23 4.70 23.56
CA GLN A 232 -10.00 3.32 23.15
C GLN A 232 -10.85 2.95 21.93
N ALA A 233 -10.37 2.00 21.13
CA ALA A 233 -11.17 1.40 20.08
C ALA A 233 -12.28 0.53 20.70
N GLU A 234 -13.47 0.63 20.12
CA GLU A 234 -14.59 -0.25 20.40
C GLU A 234 -14.23 -1.70 20.10
N MET A 235 -14.95 -2.61 20.76
CA MET A 235 -14.72 -4.04 20.63
C MET A 235 -13.24 -4.44 20.84
N GLN A 236 -12.49 -3.72 21.68
CA GLN A 236 -11.07 -4.00 21.95
C GLN A 236 -10.20 -4.08 20.67
N GLY A 237 -10.64 -3.44 19.57
CA GLY A 237 -9.97 -3.50 18.28
C GLY A 237 -10.27 -4.74 17.42
N PHE A 238 -11.19 -5.60 17.82
CA PHE A 238 -11.73 -6.65 16.96
C PHE A 238 -12.63 -6.06 15.87
N CYS A 239 -12.56 -6.65 14.67
CA CYS A 239 -13.32 -6.19 13.52
C CYS A 239 -14.84 -6.42 13.72
N PRO A 240 -15.67 -5.36 13.71
CA PRO A 240 -17.11 -5.50 13.89
C PRO A 240 -17.78 -6.30 12.77
N VAL A 241 -17.28 -6.13 11.54
CA VAL A 241 -17.89 -6.74 10.35
C VAL A 241 -17.64 -8.24 10.33
N THR A 242 -16.41 -8.70 10.61
CA THR A 242 -16.11 -10.14 10.67
C THR A 242 -16.92 -10.80 11.78
N TYR A 243 -17.02 -10.15 12.94
CA TYR A 243 -17.75 -10.70 14.08
C TYR A 243 -19.24 -10.86 13.78
N LYS A 244 -19.90 -9.82 13.23
CA LYS A 244 -21.32 -9.88 12.88
C LYS A 244 -21.60 -10.87 11.75
N ASP A 245 -20.84 -10.81 10.66
CA ASP A 245 -20.99 -11.71 9.50
C ASP A 245 -20.73 -13.17 9.90
N GLY A 246 -19.78 -13.39 10.81
CA GLY A 246 -19.46 -14.68 11.42
C GLY A 246 -20.46 -15.16 12.47
N LYS A 247 -21.64 -14.52 12.57
CA LYS A 247 -22.71 -14.84 13.53
C LYS A 247 -22.25 -14.78 14.98
N GLN A 248 -21.35 -13.84 15.27
CA GLN A 248 -20.85 -13.54 16.61
C GLN A 248 -20.14 -14.73 17.28
N ARG A 249 -19.53 -15.61 16.48
CA ARG A 249 -18.75 -16.76 16.94
C ARG A 249 -17.33 -16.35 17.33
N TYR A 250 -16.70 -17.18 18.17
CA TYR A 250 -15.36 -16.93 18.66
C TYR A 250 -14.32 -16.90 17.53
N GLU A 251 -14.45 -17.76 16.53
CA GLU A 251 -13.55 -17.84 15.37
C GLU A 251 -13.62 -16.60 14.47
N ALA A 252 -14.67 -15.78 14.63
CA ALA A 252 -14.90 -14.55 13.86
C ALA A 252 -14.37 -13.29 14.56
N LEU A 253 -13.85 -13.42 15.78
CA LEU A 253 -13.15 -12.35 16.51
C LEU A 253 -11.73 -12.22 15.95
N ILE A 254 -11.64 -11.48 14.86
CA ILE A 254 -10.38 -11.21 14.15
C ILE A 254 -9.92 -9.79 14.49
N GLN A 255 -8.65 -9.65 14.84
CA GLN A 255 -8.06 -8.34 15.16
C GLN A 255 -8.06 -7.45 13.91
N GLY A 256 -8.51 -6.20 14.06
CA GLY A 256 -8.44 -5.22 13.00
C GLY A 256 -7.03 -4.62 12.83
N SER A 257 -6.79 -3.99 11.68
CA SER A 257 -5.60 -3.17 11.42
C SER A 257 -5.95 -1.68 11.57
N LEU A 258 -5.07 -0.91 12.22
CA LEU A 258 -5.23 0.54 12.41
C LEU A 258 -5.31 1.30 11.07
N GLU A 259 -4.78 0.72 9.99
CA GLU A 259 -4.91 1.24 8.62
C GLU A 259 -6.38 1.34 8.16
N TYR A 260 -7.24 0.45 8.67
CA TYR A 260 -8.65 0.36 8.29
C TYR A 260 -9.59 0.84 9.40
N ALA A 261 -9.14 1.83 10.18
CA ALA A 261 -9.94 2.43 11.22
C ALA A 261 -11.10 3.27 10.66
N VAL A 262 -12.22 3.27 11.38
CA VAL A 262 -13.43 4.03 11.07
C VAL A 262 -13.94 4.70 12.34
N GLU A 263 -14.34 5.96 12.23
CA GLU A 263 -15.09 6.66 13.24
C GLU A 263 -16.57 6.66 12.91
N TYR A 264 -17.40 6.32 13.90
CA TYR A 264 -18.85 6.37 13.77
C TYR A 264 -19.50 6.64 15.13
N LYS A 265 -20.42 7.62 15.20
CA LYS A 265 -21.03 8.08 16.47
C LYS A 265 -19.98 8.40 17.54
N GLU A 266 -18.93 9.12 17.13
CA GLU A 266 -17.77 9.48 17.96
C GLU A 266 -16.99 8.31 18.56
N ARG A 267 -17.21 7.08 18.07
CA ARG A 267 -16.51 5.86 18.50
C ARG A 267 -15.57 5.36 17.41
N ILE A 268 -14.46 4.76 17.81
CA ILE A 268 -13.43 4.24 16.90
C ILE A 268 -13.61 2.74 16.73
N TYR A 269 -13.78 2.27 15.51
CA TYR A 269 -13.86 0.87 15.13
C TYR A 269 -12.67 0.51 14.25
N ILE A 270 -12.10 -0.69 14.42
CA ILE A 270 -10.93 -1.14 13.65
C ILE A 270 -11.33 -2.31 12.78
N CYS A 271 -11.23 -2.19 11.46
CA CYS A 271 -11.58 -3.26 10.53
C CYS A 271 -10.37 -4.14 10.17
N GLU A 272 -10.62 -5.39 9.80
CA GLU A 272 -9.57 -6.35 9.41
C GLU A 272 -8.96 -6.03 8.04
N SER A 273 -9.78 -5.61 7.07
CA SER A 273 -9.35 -5.31 5.70
C SER A 273 -10.12 -4.13 5.12
N LYS A 274 -9.61 -3.56 4.01
CA LYS A 274 -10.29 -2.50 3.24
C LYS A 274 -11.71 -2.89 2.85
N GLN A 275 -11.94 -4.14 2.41
CA GLN A 275 -13.28 -4.60 2.04
C GLN A 275 -14.25 -4.55 3.23
N LYS A 276 -13.78 -4.93 4.43
CA LYS A 276 -14.57 -4.88 5.66
C LYS A 276 -14.79 -3.42 6.11
N GLN A 277 -13.80 -2.55 5.95
CA GLN A 277 -13.95 -1.11 6.15
C GLN A 277 -15.06 -0.52 5.28
N ASP A 278 -15.01 -0.79 3.96
CA ASP A 278 -16.01 -0.27 3.02
C ASP A 278 -17.42 -0.84 3.31
N THR A 279 -17.50 -2.10 3.77
CA THR A 279 -18.77 -2.72 4.22
C THR A 279 -19.33 -2.00 5.46
N PHE A 280 -18.49 -1.70 6.44
CA PHE A 280 -18.88 -0.94 7.64
C PHE A 280 -19.35 0.47 7.26
N MET A 281 -18.59 1.18 6.42
CA MET A 281 -18.94 2.52 5.94
C MET A 281 -20.28 2.55 5.21
N ARG A 282 -20.62 1.46 4.49
CA ARG A 282 -21.86 1.35 3.74
C ARG A 282 -23.10 1.18 4.62
N ILE A 283 -22.99 0.40 5.70
CA ILE A 283 -24.14 0.04 6.55
C ILE A 283 -23.75 0.06 8.04
N PRO A 284 -23.29 1.20 8.58
CA PRO A 284 -22.71 1.25 9.92
C PRO A 284 -23.71 0.86 11.01
N GLU A 285 -25.01 1.17 10.82
CA GLU A 285 -26.10 0.83 11.75
C GLU A 285 -26.21 -0.68 12.04
N THR A 286 -25.76 -1.55 11.12
CA THR A 286 -25.79 -3.01 11.31
C THR A 286 -24.67 -3.51 12.23
N TYR A 287 -23.55 -2.79 12.29
CA TYR A 287 -22.29 -3.29 12.85
C TYR A 287 -21.84 -2.57 14.13
N TRP A 288 -22.31 -1.35 14.41
CA TRP A 288 -21.76 -0.53 15.49
C TRP A 288 -22.12 -1.00 16.90
N ASP A 289 -23.35 -1.49 17.13
CA ASP A 289 -23.86 -1.86 18.46
C ASP A 289 -23.64 -3.35 18.73
N GLN A 290 -22.38 -3.73 18.87
CA GLN A 290 -21.99 -5.11 19.17
C GLN A 290 -21.33 -5.21 20.54
N LYS A 291 -21.71 -6.25 21.29
CA LYS A 291 -21.13 -6.56 22.59
C LYS A 291 -20.22 -7.78 22.44
N LEU A 292 -19.00 -7.65 22.97
CA LEU A 292 -18.05 -8.76 23.02
C LEU A 292 -18.49 -9.82 24.04
N PRO A 293 -18.21 -11.11 23.79
CA PRO A 293 -18.40 -12.16 24.77
C PRO A 293 -17.38 -12.03 25.91
N VAL A 294 -17.66 -12.64 27.05
CA VAL A 294 -16.75 -12.62 28.23
C VAL A 294 -15.38 -13.23 27.90
N LYS A 295 -15.34 -14.23 27.01
CA LYS A 295 -14.11 -14.87 26.54
C LYS A 295 -13.75 -14.35 25.16
N VAL A 296 -12.70 -13.56 25.09
CA VAL A 296 -12.12 -13.04 23.84
C VAL A 296 -10.75 -13.67 23.58
N PRO A 297 -10.32 -13.78 22.31
CA PRO A 297 -8.96 -14.17 21.98
C PRO A 297 -7.95 -13.25 22.69
N PRO A 298 -6.84 -13.79 23.22
CA PRO A 298 -5.78 -12.96 23.78
C PRO A 298 -5.18 -12.10 22.66
N VAL A 299 -4.94 -10.83 22.97
CA VAL A 299 -4.24 -9.93 22.06
C VAL A 299 -2.81 -10.43 21.91
N CYS A 300 -2.41 -10.79 20.69
CA CYS A 300 -1.04 -11.23 20.39
C CYS A 300 -0.09 -10.03 20.38
N GLU A 301 0.15 -9.43 21.54
CA GLU A 301 1.25 -8.48 21.68
C GLU A 301 2.57 -9.26 21.81
N PRO A 302 3.63 -8.87 21.08
CA PRO A 302 4.93 -9.50 21.24
C PRO A 302 5.46 -9.24 22.64
N VAL A 303 5.33 -10.23 23.52
CA VAL A 303 5.87 -10.19 24.88
C VAL A 303 7.40 -10.16 24.78
N SER A 304 8.01 -9.09 25.30
CA SER A 304 9.46 -8.99 25.31
C SER A 304 10.08 -10.15 26.13
N LEU A 305 11.12 -10.79 25.61
CA LEU A 305 11.79 -11.91 26.30
C LEU A 305 12.26 -11.53 27.72
N THR A 306 12.65 -10.27 27.91
CA THR A 306 13.09 -9.71 29.21
C THR A 306 11.96 -9.47 30.20
N SER A 307 10.71 -9.40 29.73
CA SER A 307 9.53 -9.29 30.61
C SER A 307 9.01 -10.62 31.12
N LEU A 308 9.58 -11.75 30.64
CA LEU A 308 9.18 -13.07 31.10
C LEU A 308 9.74 -13.37 32.50
N PRO A 309 9.02 -14.15 33.34
CA PRO A 309 9.59 -14.72 34.56
C PRO A 309 10.84 -15.56 34.26
N ASN A 310 11.72 -15.72 35.26
CA ASN A 310 13.01 -16.43 35.09
C ASN A 310 12.90 -17.77 34.35
N MET A 311 11.87 -18.57 34.64
CA MET A 311 11.65 -19.86 33.96
C MET A 311 11.39 -19.66 32.46
N GLY A 312 10.48 -18.77 32.09
CA GLY A 312 10.15 -18.46 30.70
C GLY A 312 11.33 -17.83 29.95
N TYR A 313 12.12 -16.99 30.62
CA TYR A 313 13.35 -16.44 30.04
C TYR A 313 14.37 -17.53 29.72
N LEU A 314 14.61 -18.47 30.64
CA LEU A 314 15.55 -19.57 30.43
C LEU A 314 15.07 -20.53 29.33
N GLU A 315 13.78 -20.86 29.32
CA GLU A 315 13.19 -21.72 28.29
C GLU A 315 13.29 -21.10 26.89
N GLN A 316 12.87 -19.86 26.73
CA GLN A 316 12.80 -19.22 25.41
C GLN A 316 14.18 -18.71 24.95
N GLY A 317 15.02 -18.26 25.88
CA GLY A 317 16.31 -17.63 25.58
C GLY A 317 17.51 -18.59 25.58
N VAL A 318 17.53 -19.58 26.48
CA VAL A 318 18.75 -20.38 26.78
C VAL A 318 18.60 -21.85 26.39
N ALA A 319 17.37 -22.40 26.38
CA ALA A 319 17.17 -23.83 26.17
C ALA A 319 17.74 -24.35 24.85
N ARG A 320 17.49 -23.66 23.73
CA ARG A 320 17.98 -24.09 22.40
C ARG A 320 19.51 -24.13 22.32
N PRO A 321 20.26 -23.07 22.68
CA PRO A 321 21.72 -23.14 22.77
C PRO A 321 22.24 -24.25 23.69
N LEU A 322 21.60 -24.45 24.85
CA LEU A 322 22.01 -25.45 25.82
C LEU A 322 21.81 -26.88 25.30
N ILE A 323 20.65 -27.17 24.70
CA ILE A 323 20.36 -28.46 24.06
C ILE A 323 21.42 -28.76 23.00
N LYS A 324 21.75 -27.80 22.13
CA LYS A 324 22.78 -27.98 21.11
C LYS A 324 24.15 -28.30 21.72
N ALA A 325 24.57 -27.57 22.75
CA ALA A 325 25.84 -27.79 23.42
C ALA A 325 25.90 -29.16 24.12
N MET A 326 24.83 -29.55 24.81
CA MET A 326 24.73 -30.86 25.47
C MET A 326 24.70 -32.01 24.47
N THR A 327 23.98 -31.87 23.35
CA THR A 327 23.97 -32.87 22.27
C THR A 327 25.36 -33.02 21.65
N ALA A 328 26.05 -31.91 21.36
CA ALA A 328 27.42 -31.96 20.84
C ALA A 328 28.37 -32.65 21.83
N ALA A 329 28.28 -32.32 23.13
CA ALA A 329 29.05 -32.98 24.18
C ALA A 329 28.76 -34.48 24.26
N GLY A 330 27.49 -34.89 24.12
CA GLY A 330 27.07 -36.29 24.15
C GLY A 330 27.55 -37.11 22.94
N ILE A 331 27.66 -36.48 21.77
CA ILE A 331 28.20 -37.11 20.55
C ILE A 331 29.73 -37.25 20.68
N PHE A 332 30.42 -36.18 21.06
CA PHE A 332 31.87 -36.14 21.13
C PHE A 332 32.44 -36.93 22.32
N LYS A 333 31.73 -36.95 23.46
CA LYS A 333 32.13 -37.59 24.73
C LYS A 333 33.51 -37.11 25.20
N PRO A 334 33.66 -35.82 25.53
CA PRO A 334 34.96 -35.22 25.82
C PRO A 334 35.63 -35.87 27.04
N LYS A 335 36.85 -36.35 26.85
CA LYS A 335 37.76 -36.72 27.94
C LYS A 335 39.07 -35.98 27.73
N PHE A 336 39.23 -34.88 28.46
CA PHE A 336 40.46 -34.11 28.43
C PHE A 336 41.53 -34.80 29.29
N PRO A 337 42.82 -34.77 28.90
CA PRO A 337 43.92 -35.25 29.71
C PRO A 337 43.87 -34.69 31.14
N PHE A 338 44.12 -35.54 32.15
CA PHE A 338 44.20 -35.17 33.58
C PHE A 338 42.95 -34.54 34.24
N LEU A 339 41.84 -34.34 33.51
CA LEU A 339 40.57 -33.84 34.08
C LEU A 339 39.56 -34.96 34.31
N SER A 340 38.60 -34.75 35.21
CA SER A 340 37.46 -35.68 35.32
C SER A 340 36.59 -35.62 34.06
N ILE A 341 35.81 -36.67 33.81
CA ILE A 341 34.84 -36.70 32.70
C ILE A 341 33.84 -35.56 32.85
N GLN A 342 33.35 -35.34 34.07
CA GLN A 342 32.44 -34.24 34.38
C GLN A 342 33.06 -32.89 34.01
N ARG A 343 34.29 -32.64 34.44
CA ARG A 343 34.95 -31.35 34.19
C ARG A 343 35.24 -31.12 32.71
N SER A 344 35.59 -32.17 31.99
CA SER A 344 35.79 -32.14 30.53
C SER A 344 34.50 -31.77 29.79
N ALA A 345 33.36 -32.32 30.23
CA ALA A 345 32.05 -32.01 29.67
C ALA A 345 31.59 -30.57 29.98
N GLU A 346 31.80 -30.08 31.21
CA GLU A 346 31.48 -28.70 31.60
C GLU A 346 32.21 -27.67 30.72
N ILE A 347 33.52 -27.86 30.52
CA ILE A 347 34.35 -26.97 29.70
C ILE A 347 33.91 -27.02 28.23
N TYR A 348 33.65 -28.22 27.71
CA TYR A 348 33.17 -28.39 26.34
C TYR A 348 31.84 -27.65 26.10
N VAL A 349 30.88 -27.79 27.02
CA VAL A 349 29.59 -27.09 26.96
C VAL A 349 29.79 -25.57 27.03
N ALA A 350 30.65 -25.09 27.92
CA ALA A 350 30.94 -23.67 28.03
C ALA A 350 31.57 -23.08 26.75
N TYR A 351 32.56 -23.75 26.17
CA TYR A 351 33.16 -23.34 24.90
C TYR A 351 32.17 -23.39 23.76
N HIS A 352 31.33 -24.42 23.69
CA HIS A 352 30.28 -24.52 22.68
C HIS A 352 29.26 -23.37 22.82
N LEU A 353 28.82 -23.04 24.03
CA LEU A 353 27.92 -21.90 24.26
C LEU A 353 28.55 -20.57 23.84
N LYS A 354 29.83 -20.33 24.15
CA LYS A 354 30.53 -19.09 23.77
C LYS A 354 30.84 -19.01 22.27
N ALA A 355 31.20 -20.14 21.63
CA ALA A 355 31.53 -20.22 20.22
C ALA A 355 30.34 -19.96 19.28
N PHE A 356 29.12 -20.33 19.73
CA PHE A 356 27.90 -20.29 18.91
C PHE A 356 26.84 -19.31 19.41
N ASN A 357 27.16 -18.41 20.34
CA ASN A 357 26.23 -17.38 20.80
C ASN A 357 26.04 -16.27 19.74
N PRO A 358 24.84 -16.10 19.13
CA PRO A 358 24.61 -15.09 18.09
C PRO A 358 24.78 -13.65 18.59
N LYS A 359 24.61 -13.40 19.89
CA LYS A 359 24.73 -12.07 20.52
C LYS A 359 26.18 -11.66 20.81
N SER A 360 27.14 -12.59 20.74
CA SER A 360 28.55 -12.29 20.95
C SER A 360 29.19 -11.66 19.69
N PRO A 361 30.16 -10.73 19.85
CA PRO A 361 30.92 -10.20 18.71
C PRO A 361 31.65 -11.29 17.93
N GLU A 362 31.80 -11.12 16.61
CA GLU A 362 32.35 -12.16 15.72
C GLU A 362 33.76 -12.61 16.12
N HIS A 363 34.64 -11.68 16.50
CA HIS A 363 36.01 -12.01 16.93
C HIS A 363 36.03 -12.93 18.18
N VAL A 364 35.10 -12.73 19.11
CA VAL A 364 34.95 -13.58 20.31
C VAL A 364 34.47 -14.97 19.92
N ARG A 365 33.49 -15.06 19.00
CA ARG A 365 33.00 -16.35 18.49
C ARG A 365 34.12 -17.15 17.82
N GLN A 366 34.90 -16.50 16.96
CA GLN A 366 36.04 -17.15 16.28
C GLN A 366 37.12 -17.60 17.26
N MET A 367 37.43 -16.78 18.28
CA MET A 367 38.36 -17.16 19.34
C MET A 367 37.88 -18.43 20.06
N TYR A 368 36.61 -18.50 20.48
CA TYR A 368 36.09 -19.67 21.18
C TYR A 368 35.89 -20.89 20.28
N LYS A 369 35.62 -20.71 18.97
CA LYS A 369 35.67 -21.81 17.99
C LYS A 369 37.06 -22.43 17.89
N ARG A 370 38.11 -21.61 17.88
CA ARG A 370 39.51 -22.10 17.90
C ARG A 370 39.83 -22.81 19.21
N LYS A 371 39.43 -22.25 20.36
CA LYS A 371 39.59 -22.91 21.68
C LYS A 371 38.87 -24.26 21.74
N LEU A 372 37.66 -24.34 21.18
CA LEU A 372 36.90 -25.58 21.11
C LEU A 372 37.60 -26.63 20.24
N ALA A 373 38.09 -26.26 19.04
CA ALA A 373 38.82 -27.17 18.16
C ALA A 373 40.11 -27.70 18.80
N LEU A 374 40.89 -26.82 19.44
CA LEU A 374 42.10 -27.22 20.18
C LEU A 374 41.76 -28.18 21.33
N PHE A 375 40.68 -27.91 22.07
CA PHE A 375 40.21 -28.79 23.12
C PHE A 375 39.82 -30.18 22.60
N GLU A 376 39.17 -30.25 21.43
CA GLU A 376 38.84 -31.51 20.76
C GLU A 376 40.10 -32.28 20.32
N GLU A 377 41.10 -31.60 19.77
CA GLU A 377 42.40 -32.18 19.42
C GLU A 377 43.12 -32.77 20.65
N ASP A 378 43.12 -32.03 21.76
CA ASP A 378 43.76 -32.47 23.01
C ASP A 378 43.04 -33.69 23.63
N CYS A 379 41.71 -33.74 23.53
CA CYS A 379 40.94 -34.93 23.92
C CYS A 379 41.31 -36.15 23.07
N ALA A 380 41.61 -35.96 21.78
CA ALA A 380 41.99 -37.04 20.87
C ALA A 380 43.39 -37.62 21.15
N LEU A 381 44.21 -36.97 21.99
CA LEU A 381 45.53 -37.49 22.38
C LEU A 381 45.42 -38.80 23.18
N ILE A 382 44.41 -38.93 24.05
CA ILE A 382 44.21 -40.14 24.87
C ILE A 382 43.99 -41.39 24.01
N PRO A 383 42.97 -41.44 23.13
CA PRO A 383 42.76 -42.62 22.30
C PRO A 383 43.94 -42.89 21.35
N TYR A 384 44.56 -41.84 20.81
CA TYR A 384 45.74 -41.97 19.93
C TYR A 384 46.92 -42.62 20.65
N LEU A 385 47.33 -42.08 21.81
CA LEU A 385 48.44 -42.62 22.60
C LEU A 385 48.10 -44.02 23.12
N SER A 386 46.85 -44.26 23.53
CA SER A 386 46.40 -45.58 23.96
C SER A 386 46.51 -46.63 22.85
N SER A 387 46.28 -46.28 21.58
CA SER A 387 46.48 -47.19 20.45
C SER A 387 47.95 -47.38 20.08
N GLU A 388 48.74 -46.31 20.05
CA GLU A 388 50.15 -46.35 19.61
C GLU A 388 51.06 -47.04 20.64
N MET A 389 50.76 -46.88 21.93
CA MET A 389 51.52 -47.47 23.04
C MET A 389 51.03 -48.87 23.43
N ARG A 390 50.06 -49.44 22.72
CA ARG A 390 49.55 -50.78 22.98
C ARG A 390 50.54 -51.83 22.46
N GLY A 391 51.04 -52.69 23.36
CA GLY A 391 51.91 -53.83 23.01
C GLY A 391 53.36 -53.67 23.47
N ALA A 392 54.28 -54.40 22.84
CA ALA A 392 55.70 -54.33 23.15
C ALA A 392 56.31 -52.98 22.76
N TYR A 393 57.34 -52.55 23.50
CA TYR A 393 58.04 -51.29 23.25
C TYR A 393 58.57 -51.19 21.82
N LYS A 394 58.18 -50.14 21.10
CA LYS A 394 58.73 -49.80 19.78
C LYS A 394 59.91 -48.83 19.90
N PRO A 395 61.07 -49.14 19.32
CA PRO A 395 62.22 -48.23 19.31
C PRO A 395 61.94 -46.97 18.47
N PRO A 396 62.65 -45.84 18.70
CA PRO A 396 62.34 -44.54 18.07
C PRO A 396 62.23 -44.55 16.54
N GLY A 397 62.97 -45.42 15.85
CA GLY A 397 62.93 -45.55 14.39
C GLY A 397 61.67 -46.21 13.81
N GLU A 398 60.88 -46.90 14.64
CA GLU A 398 59.64 -47.61 14.24
C GLU A 398 58.37 -46.89 14.69
N ARG A 399 58.50 -45.71 15.31
CA ARG A 399 57.37 -44.90 15.77
C ARG A 399 56.84 -44.00 14.66
N SER A 400 55.56 -43.64 14.76
CA SER A 400 54.98 -42.60 13.91
C SER A 400 55.73 -41.27 14.09
N LYS A 401 55.93 -40.52 12.99
CA LYS A 401 56.66 -39.24 12.99
C LYS A 401 56.07 -38.20 13.95
N ASP A 402 54.76 -38.28 14.22
CA ASP A 402 54.06 -37.33 15.07
C ASP A 402 53.96 -37.80 16.55
N PHE A 403 54.46 -39.00 16.85
CA PHE A 403 54.28 -39.62 18.17
C PHE A 403 54.93 -38.80 19.29
N GLU A 404 56.21 -38.44 19.13
CA GLU A 404 56.94 -37.68 20.15
C GLU A 404 56.34 -36.30 20.38
N ALA A 405 55.91 -35.61 19.31
CA ALA A 405 55.24 -34.32 19.40
C ALA A 405 53.91 -34.42 20.18
N LYS A 406 53.09 -35.43 19.88
CA LYS A 406 51.80 -35.65 20.57
C LYS A 406 51.96 -36.13 22.01
N LEU A 407 52.97 -36.95 22.30
CA LEU A 407 53.30 -37.37 23.65
C LEU A 407 53.79 -36.19 24.50
N ASN A 408 54.68 -35.35 23.96
CA ASN A 408 55.14 -34.14 24.63
C ASN A 408 53.98 -33.15 24.86
N ARG A 409 53.09 -32.98 23.87
CA ARG A 409 51.87 -32.17 24.04
C ARG A 409 50.97 -32.73 25.14
N PHE A 410 50.75 -34.05 25.20
CA PHE A 410 49.98 -34.68 26.26
C PHE A 410 50.59 -34.44 27.65
N LEU A 411 51.89 -34.68 27.82
CA LEU A 411 52.57 -34.46 29.11
C LEU A 411 52.59 -32.98 29.52
N ALA A 412 52.70 -32.06 28.55
CA ALA A 412 52.63 -30.62 28.83
C ALA A 412 51.28 -30.18 29.40
N LEU A 413 50.19 -30.89 29.08
CA LEU A 413 48.86 -30.61 29.64
C LEU A 413 48.75 -30.95 31.13
N GLU A 414 49.64 -31.79 31.68
CA GLU A 414 49.74 -32.06 33.12
C GLU A 414 50.34 -30.85 33.86
N ALA A 415 51.38 -30.25 33.27
CA ALA A 415 52.11 -29.12 33.86
C ALA A 415 51.31 -27.81 33.85
N LEU A 416 50.35 -27.66 32.93
CA LEU A 416 49.48 -26.48 32.83
C LEU A 416 48.41 -26.42 33.94
N GLY A 417 48.15 -27.53 34.66
CA GLY A 417 47.11 -27.59 35.70
C GLY A 417 45.74 -27.09 35.21
N PRO A 418 44.75 -26.89 36.10
CA PRO A 418 43.43 -26.39 35.72
C PRO A 418 43.44 -24.87 35.41
N GLN A 419 44.43 -24.36 34.68
CA GLN A 419 44.41 -22.99 34.12
C GLN A 419 43.59 -22.92 32.83
N ILE A 420 42.43 -23.57 32.80
CA ILE A 420 41.46 -23.41 31.72
C ILE A 420 40.48 -22.32 32.17
N ASP A 421 40.83 -21.06 31.86
CA ASP A 421 39.96 -19.92 32.12
C ASP A 421 38.63 -20.09 31.37
N LEU A 422 37.57 -20.31 32.14
CA LEU A 422 36.18 -20.42 31.68
C LEU A 422 35.62 -19.07 31.18
#